data_AF-A0A2M7TN82-F1
#
_entry.id   AF-A0A2M7TN82-F1
#
_cell.length_a   1.000
_cell.length_b   1.000
_cell.length_c   1.000
_cell.angle_alpha   90.00
_cell.angle_beta   90.00
_cell.angle_gamma   90.00
#
_symmetry.space_group_name_H-M   'P 1'
#
loop_
_entity.id
_entity.type
_entity.pdbx_description
1 polymer ?
#
loop_
_entity_poly.entity_id
_entity_poly.type
_entity_poly.pdbx_seq_one_letter_code
_entity_poly.pdbx_strand_id
1 'polypeptide(L)'
;MQIRWKYIFGLLTLVCIALWLAIFSSPDKNLHLVACDVGQGDATLIIYGNTQILIDGGPNNKVLDCLGKHVPFWDREIEMVILTHPDSDHYTGLIGVVKRYKIGNFL
;
A
#
# COMPACT_ATOMS: atom_id res chain seq x y z
N MET A 1 -41.09 1.81 -19.43
CA MET A 1 -39.64 1.54 -19.37
C MET A 1 -39.41 0.17 -18.76
N GLN A 2 -39.00 -0.84 -19.54
CA GLN A 2 -38.62 -2.13 -18.96
C GLN A 2 -37.22 -2.00 -18.35
N ILE A 3 -37.15 -1.94 -17.03
CA ILE A 3 -35.89 -2.01 -16.29
C ILE A 3 -35.23 -3.36 -16.64
N ARG A 4 -34.00 -3.28 -17.14
CA ARG A 4 -33.22 -4.47 -17.52
C ARG A 4 -32.60 -5.06 -16.25
N TRP A 5 -33.42 -5.71 -15.42
CA TRP A 5 -33.06 -6.28 -14.11
C TRP A 5 -31.75 -7.06 -14.08
N LYS A 6 -31.39 -7.75 -15.17
CA LYS A 6 -30.11 -8.46 -15.32
C LYS A 6 -28.87 -7.60 -15.08
N TYR A 7 -28.87 -6.31 -15.47
CA TYR A 7 -27.72 -5.43 -15.23
C TYR A 7 -27.67 -4.96 -13.79
N ILE A 8 -28.84 -4.77 -13.15
CA ILE A 8 -28.91 -4.43 -11.72
C ILE A 8 -28.36 -5.59 -10.90
N PHE A 9 -28.81 -6.81 -11.17
CA PHE A 9 -28.26 -8.00 -10.51
C PHE A 9 -26.77 -8.18 -10.78
N GLY A 10 -26.31 -8.00 -12.02
CA GLY A 10 -24.89 -8.06 -12.35
C GLY A 10 -24.05 -7.04 -11.59
N LEU A 11 -24.52 -5.79 -11.50
CA LEU A 11 -23.86 -4.73 -10.75
C LEU A 11 -23.83 -5.03 -9.25
N LEU A 12 -24.95 -5.46 -8.66
CA LEU A 12 -25.03 -5.82 -7.24
C LEU A 12 -24.05 -6.95 -6.91
N THR A 13 -23.96 -7.97 -7.75
CA THR A 13 -23.00 -9.07 -7.56
C THR A 13 -21.56 -8.55 -7.60
N LEU A 14 -21.20 -7.69 -8.57
CA LEU A 14 -19.87 -7.10 -8.63
C LEU A 14 -19.53 -6.25 -7.39
N VAL A 15 -20.49 -5.45 -6.91
CA VAL A 15 -20.32 -4.64 -5.69
C VAL A 15 -20.13 -5.55 -4.48
N CYS A 16 -20.95 -6.61 -4.33
CA CYS A 16 -20.78 -7.58 -3.25
C CYS A 16 -19.39 -8.24 -3.28
N ILE A 17 -18.90 -8.64 -4.46
CA ILE A 17 -17.55 -9.21 -4.61
C ILE A 17 -16.49 -8.19 -4.19
N ALA A 18 -16.59 -6.94 -4.66
CA ALA A 18 -15.65 -5.89 -4.30
C ALA A 18 -15.62 -5.61 -2.79
N LEU A 19 -16.79 -5.59 -2.13
CA LEU A 19 -16.89 -5.42 -0.68
C LEU A 19 -16.24 -6.57 0.08
N TRP A 20 -16.47 -7.81 -0.34
CA TRP A 20 -15.82 -8.97 0.28
C TRP A 20 -14.31 -8.96 0.09
N LEU A 21 -13.82 -8.63 -1.11
CA LEU A 21 -12.38 -8.46 -1.35
C LEU A 21 -11.78 -7.38 -0.42
N ALA A 22 -12.50 -6.28 -0.20
CA ALA A 22 -12.07 -5.23 0.72
C ALA A 22 -12.04 -5.68 2.19
N ILE A 23 -13.02 -6.47 2.62
CA ILE A 23 -13.01 -7.04 3.97
C ILE A 23 -11.83 -8.00 4.15
N PHE A 24 -11.58 -8.87 3.19
CA PHE A 24 -10.54 -9.91 3.30
C PHE A 24 -9.11 -9.41 3.20
N SER A 25 -8.87 -8.24 2.58
CA SER A 25 -7.52 -7.65 2.54
C SER A 25 -7.32 -6.54 3.56
N SER A 26 -8.25 -6.37 4.51
CA SER A 26 -8.03 -5.50 5.65
C SER A 26 -6.92 -6.07 6.55
N PRO A 27 -6.01 -5.22 7.06
CA PRO A 27 -4.92 -5.67 7.92
C PRO A 27 -5.42 -6.20 9.27
N ASP A 28 -4.70 -7.16 9.82
CA ASP A 28 -4.97 -7.69 11.16
C ASP A 28 -4.33 -6.81 12.27
N LYS A 29 -4.51 -7.19 13.54
CA LYS A 29 -3.92 -6.48 14.69
C LYS A 29 -2.60 -7.11 15.16
N ASN A 30 -1.89 -7.81 14.29
CA ASN A 30 -0.55 -8.30 14.55
C ASN A 30 0.48 -7.30 14.01
N LEU A 31 1.69 -7.35 14.57
CA LEU A 31 2.82 -6.59 14.04
C LEU A 31 3.44 -7.37 12.88
N HIS A 32 3.48 -6.76 11.71
CA HIS A 32 4.19 -7.28 10.54
C HIS A 32 5.42 -6.43 10.28
N LEU A 33 6.55 -7.10 10.07
CA LEU A 33 7.80 -6.49 9.66
C LEU A 33 8.19 -7.10 8.31
N VAL A 34 8.17 -6.26 7.27
CA VAL A 34 8.41 -6.69 5.89
C VAL A 34 9.69 -6.01 5.40
N ALA A 35 10.75 -6.79 5.24
CA ALA A 35 11.93 -6.36 4.49
C ALA A 35 11.58 -6.42 2.99
N CYS A 36 11.50 -5.26 2.34
CA CYS A 36 11.14 -5.16 0.94
C CYS A 36 12.34 -5.52 0.06
N ASP A 37 12.12 -6.38 -0.94
CA ASP A 37 13.15 -6.66 -1.96
C ASP A 37 13.21 -5.49 -2.96
N VAL A 38 14.12 -4.55 -2.69
CA VAL A 38 14.44 -3.41 -3.57
C VAL A 38 15.71 -3.62 -4.39
N GLY A 39 16.35 -4.79 -4.28
CA GLY A 39 17.68 -5.07 -4.81
C GLY A 39 18.78 -4.61 -3.84
N GLN A 40 19.56 -3.61 -4.25
CA GLN A 40 20.58 -2.98 -3.40
C GLN A 40 19.93 -1.87 -2.55
N GLY A 41 20.42 -1.63 -1.34
CA GLY A 41 19.87 -0.62 -0.42
C GLY A 41 18.75 -1.17 0.46
N ASP A 42 18.13 -0.29 1.25
CA ASP A 42 17.15 -0.70 2.27
C ASP A 42 15.74 -0.15 1.99
N ALA A 43 14.76 -0.97 2.35
CA ALA A 43 13.36 -0.58 2.50
C ALA A 43 12.66 -1.56 3.45
N THR A 44 12.06 -1.05 4.53
CA THR A 44 11.32 -1.86 5.50
C THR A 44 9.93 -1.28 5.70
N LEU A 45 8.91 -2.11 5.53
CA LEU A 45 7.52 -1.77 5.81
C LEU A 45 7.09 -2.42 7.13
N ILE A 46 6.58 -1.60 8.04
CA ILE A 46 5.99 -2.01 9.31
C ILE A 46 4.48 -1.83 9.21
N ILE A 47 3.70 -2.84 9.58
CA ILE A 47 2.23 -2.77 9.56
C ILE A 47 1.69 -3.23 10.91
N TYR A 48 0.76 -2.45 11.47
CA TYR A 48 -0.01 -2.82 12.65
C TYR A 48 -1.42 -2.25 12.55
N GLY A 49 -2.43 -3.10 12.31
CA GLY A 49 -3.77 -2.63 11.97
C GLY A 49 -3.71 -1.67 10.78
N ASN A 50 -4.33 -0.50 10.93
CA ASN A 50 -4.39 0.52 9.88
C ASN A 50 -3.19 1.48 9.91
N THR A 51 -2.10 1.13 10.59
CA THR A 51 -0.89 1.96 10.62
C THR A 51 0.21 1.30 9.82
N GLN A 52 0.77 2.05 8.85
CA GLN A 52 1.90 1.68 8.04
C GLN A 52 3.05 2.68 8.23
N ILE A 53 4.22 2.14 8.51
CA ILE A 53 5.47 2.90 8.59
C ILE A 53 6.41 2.35 7.53
N LEU A 54 6.87 3.19 6.62
CA LEU A 54 7.89 2.85 5.63
C LEU A 54 9.22 3.48 6.02
N ILE A 55 10.25 2.66 6.21
CA ILE A 55 11.62 3.10 6.46
C ILE A 55 12.42 2.86 5.19
N ASP A 56 12.94 3.93 4.60
CA ASP A 56 13.62 3.96 3.30
C ASP A 56 12.79 3.41 2.12
N GLY A 57 13.28 3.62 0.91
CA GLY A 57 12.58 3.27 -0.33
C GLY A 57 13.43 2.55 -1.36
N GLY A 58 14.70 2.28 -1.06
CA GLY A 58 15.62 1.70 -2.04
C GLY A 58 16.00 2.66 -3.18
N PRO A 59 16.82 2.18 -4.14
CA PRO A 59 17.32 2.94 -5.28
C PRO A 59 16.31 3.07 -6.43
N ASN A 60 15.16 2.41 -6.36
CA ASN A 60 14.26 2.27 -7.50
C ASN A 60 12.79 2.11 -7.05
N ASN A 61 11.89 1.93 -8.02
CA ASN A 61 10.45 1.85 -7.75
C ASN A 61 9.98 0.50 -7.18
N LYS A 62 10.84 -0.50 -6.94
CA LYS A 62 10.43 -1.81 -6.40
C LYS A 62 9.78 -1.73 -5.02
N VAL A 63 10.04 -0.66 -4.24
CA VAL A 63 9.30 -0.41 -3.00
C VAL A 63 7.79 -0.31 -3.23
N LEU A 64 7.34 0.18 -4.40
CA LEU A 64 5.93 0.22 -4.76
C LEU A 64 5.32 -1.16 -4.98
N ASP A 65 6.11 -2.13 -5.47
CA ASP A 65 5.67 -3.52 -5.61
C ASP A 65 5.51 -4.16 -4.23
N CYS A 66 6.42 -3.83 -3.29
CA CYS A 66 6.31 -4.24 -1.89
C CYS A 66 5.04 -3.69 -1.24
N LEU A 67 4.78 -2.39 -1.39
CA LEU A 67 3.54 -1.76 -0.90
C LEU A 67 2.31 -2.39 -1.56
N GLY A 68 2.30 -2.56 -2.88
CA GLY A 68 1.17 -3.16 -3.59
C GLY A 68 0.87 -4.61 -3.20
N LYS A 69 1.84 -5.32 -2.62
CA LYS A 69 1.68 -6.69 -2.14
C LYS A 69 1.16 -6.78 -0.69
N HIS A 70 1.50 -5.80 0.15
CA HIS A 70 1.24 -5.89 1.60
C HIS A 70 0.27 -4.83 2.13
N VAL A 71 0.10 -3.71 1.42
CA VAL A 71 -0.87 -2.66 1.74
C VAL A 71 -2.17 -2.93 0.98
N PRO A 72 -3.35 -2.76 1.60
CA PRO A 72 -4.62 -3.00 0.91
C PRO A 72 -4.75 -2.15 -0.36
N PHE A 73 -5.34 -2.71 -1.43
CA PHE A 73 -5.33 -2.06 -2.75
C PHE A 73 -6.08 -0.72 -2.82
N TRP A 74 -7.02 -0.50 -1.90
CA TRP A 74 -7.76 0.76 -1.75
C TRP A 74 -7.07 1.74 -0.83
N ASP A 75 -6.10 1.29 -0.04
CA ASP A 75 -5.37 2.15 0.87
C ASP A 75 -4.33 2.96 0.08
N ARG A 76 -4.36 4.27 0.30
CA ARG A 76 -3.53 5.27 -0.39
C ARG A 76 -2.90 6.23 0.60
N GLU A 77 -2.89 5.87 1.88
CA GLU A 77 -2.18 6.59 2.93
C GLU A 77 -1.01 5.72 3.42
N ILE A 78 0.07 6.38 3.83
CA ILE A 78 1.14 5.78 4.63
C ILE A 78 1.33 6.75 5.80
N GLU A 79 1.05 6.30 7.02
CA GLU A 79 1.01 7.17 8.19
C GLU A 79 2.37 7.81 8.48
N MET A 80 3.46 7.09 8.21
CA MET A 80 4.81 7.57 8.43
C MET A 80 5.79 7.04 7.40
N VAL A 81 6.62 7.93 6.88
CA VAL A 81 7.83 7.61 6.12
C VAL A 81 9.04 8.10 6.92
N ILE A 82 10.06 7.27 7.05
CA ILE A 82 11.32 7.62 7.69
C ILE A 82 12.44 7.41 6.67
N LEU A 83 13.23 8.46 6.41
CA LEU A 83 14.45 8.35 5.62
C LEU A 83 15.65 8.28 6.56
N THR A 84 16.39 7.18 6.55
CA THR A 84 17.53 6.98 7.47
C THR A 84 18.69 7.92 7.14
N HIS A 85 18.99 8.11 5.85
CA HIS A 85 20.02 9.02 5.35
C HIS A 85 19.80 9.33 3.85
N PRO A 86 20.36 10.43 3.32
CA PRO A 86 20.01 10.94 1.99
C PRO A 86 20.76 10.26 0.81
N ASP A 87 21.23 9.03 0.98
CA ASP A 87 21.93 8.32 -0.10
C ASP A 87 20.92 7.73 -1.10
N SER A 88 21.32 7.71 -2.37
CA SER A 88 20.40 7.41 -3.48
C SER A 88 19.78 6.02 -3.41
N ASP A 89 20.46 5.07 -2.78
CA ASP A 89 19.97 3.72 -2.53
C ASP A 89 18.98 3.61 -1.37
N HIS A 90 18.66 4.73 -0.71
CA HIS A 90 17.64 4.80 0.33
C HIS A 90 16.46 5.71 -0.08
N TYR A 91 16.69 6.90 -0.66
CA TYR A 91 15.59 7.85 -0.89
C TYR A 91 14.91 7.76 -2.27
N THR A 92 15.58 7.19 -3.29
CA THR A 92 15.10 7.32 -4.69
C THR A 92 13.71 6.71 -4.88
N GLY A 93 13.46 5.53 -4.30
CA GLY A 93 12.14 4.89 -4.38
C GLY A 93 11.03 5.67 -3.67
N LEU A 94 11.36 6.46 -2.64
CA LEU A 94 10.39 7.29 -1.92
C LEU A 94 9.77 8.37 -2.82
N ILE A 95 10.47 8.83 -3.86
CA ILE A 95 9.90 9.73 -4.88
C ILE A 95 8.65 9.12 -5.52
N GLY A 96 8.69 7.81 -5.78
CA GLY A 96 7.55 7.07 -6.32
C GLY A 96 6.42 6.91 -5.32
N VAL A 97 6.76 6.75 -4.04
CA VAL A 97 5.82 6.59 -2.92
C VAL A 97 5.04 7.89 -2.69
N VAL A 98 5.72 9.03 -2.50
CA VAL A 98 5.06 10.34 -2.24
C VAL A 98 4.17 10.81 -3.41
N LYS A 99 4.40 10.30 -4.62
CA LYS A 99 3.55 10.58 -5.79
C LYS A 99 2.25 9.76 -5.82
N ARG A 100 2.20 8.62 -5.12
CA ARG A 100 1.11 7.64 -5.19
C ARG A 100 0.34 7.49 -3.88
N TYR A 101 0.97 7.83 -2.76
CA TYR A 101 0.42 7.76 -1.43
C TYR A 101 0.43 9.14 -0.79
N LYS A 102 -0.64 9.43 -0.05
CA LYS A 102 -0.66 10.53 0.91
C LYS A 102 0.22 10.12 2.09
N ILE A 103 1.16 10.97 2.45
CA ILE A 103 2.06 10.72 3.58
C ILE A 103 1.54 11.51 4.78
N GLY A 104 1.28 10.82 5.90
CA GLY A 104 0.87 11.46 7.14
C GLY A 104 1.98 12.29 7.77
N ASN A 105 3.14 11.66 7.98
CA ASN A 105 4.36 12.29 8.47
C ASN A 105 5.59 11.79 7.70
N PHE A 106 6.57 12.66 7.51
CA PHE A 106 7.86 12.32 6.90
C PHE A 106 8.97 12.76 7.86
N LEU A 107 9.83 11.82 8.26
CA LEU A 107 10.98 12.05 9.14
C LEU A 107 12.29 11.87 8.39
#